data_AF-A0A7W8RZL7-F1
#
_entry.id   AF-A0A7W8RZL7-F1
#
_cell.length_a   1.000
_cell.length_b   1.000
_cell.length_c   1.000
_cell.angle_alpha   90.00
_cell.angle_beta   90.00
_cell.angle_gamma   90.00
#
_symmetry.space_group_name_H-M   'P 1'
#
loop_
_entity.id
_entity.type
_entity.pdbx_description
1 polymer ?
#
loop_
_entity_poly.entity_id
_entity_poly.type
_entity_poly.pdbx_seq_one_letter_code
_entity_poly.pdbx_strand_id
1 'polypeptide(L)'
;MLSSLYGNSPRAPQNLGNAQAFNYQPDAVSDDVQDIAARGVSDFHETECFAQYERDLDLCNALAGPMGGTRGIVLCKTQAFQNYQQCRGY
;
A
#
# COMPACT_ATOMS: atom_id res chain seq x y z
N MET A 1 -0.83 11.10 -43.44
CA MET A 1 -1.81 10.15 -42.88
C MET A 1 -1.19 9.49 -41.65
N LEU A 2 -2.02 9.24 -40.63
CA LEU A 2 -1.71 8.71 -39.28
C LEU A 2 -0.87 7.41 -39.29
N SER A 3 -0.12 7.03 -38.24
CA SER A 3 -0.57 6.62 -36.88
C SER A 3 0.62 6.58 -35.90
N SER A 4 0.59 7.25 -34.74
CA SER A 4 0.17 6.77 -33.40
C SER A 4 0.36 5.27 -33.13
N LEU A 5 1.07 4.91 -32.05
CA LEU A 5 0.58 4.13 -30.88
C LEU A 5 1.74 3.47 -30.12
N TYR A 6 1.99 3.92 -28.88
CA TYR A 6 2.54 3.23 -27.68
C TYR A 6 3.14 4.35 -26.79
N GLY A 7 2.47 4.94 -25.81
CA GLY A 7 1.40 4.42 -24.96
C GLY A 7 1.96 4.12 -23.56
N ASN A 8 1.97 5.16 -22.71
CA ASN A 8 1.98 5.15 -21.23
C ASN A 8 2.95 4.23 -20.47
N SER A 9 4.12 4.79 -20.14
CA SER A 9 4.80 4.51 -18.87
C SER A 9 4.87 5.84 -18.11
N PRO A 10 4.38 5.95 -16.85
CA PRO A 10 4.58 7.16 -16.06
C PRO A 10 6.08 7.30 -15.80
N ARG A 11 6.77 8.06 -16.66
CA ARG A 11 8.15 8.46 -16.42
C ARG A 11 8.14 9.25 -15.12
N ALA A 12 8.85 8.73 -14.12
CA ALA A 12 9.24 9.50 -12.95
C ALA A 12 9.70 10.91 -13.40
N PRO A 13 9.25 12.00 -12.76
CA PRO A 13 9.70 13.32 -13.16
C PRO A 13 11.22 13.42 -12.98
N GLN A 14 11.96 13.34 -14.08
CA GLN A 14 13.43 13.50 -14.13
C GLN A 14 13.83 14.98 -14.11
N ASN A 15 13.17 15.80 -13.28
CA ASN A 15 13.61 17.17 -13.11
C ASN A 15 13.28 17.70 -11.71
N LEU A 16 14.26 17.57 -10.82
CA LEU A 16 14.27 18.21 -9.50
C LEU A 16 14.83 19.65 -9.57
N GLY A 17 14.95 20.24 -10.76
CA GLY A 17 15.64 21.52 -10.98
C GLY A 17 15.04 22.72 -10.24
N ASN A 18 13.82 22.57 -9.71
CA ASN A 18 13.10 23.58 -8.94
C ASN A 18 12.58 23.02 -7.59
N ALA A 19 13.13 21.90 -7.11
CA ALA A 19 12.89 21.46 -5.75
C ALA A 19 13.57 22.45 -4.78
N GLN A 20 12.81 22.98 -3.83
CA GLN A 20 13.41 23.83 -2.80
C GLN A 20 14.34 22.99 -1.92
N ALA A 21 15.48 23.57 -1.54
CA ALA A 21 16.35 22.94 -0.55
C ALA A 21 15.60 22.87 0.78
N PHE A 22 15.44 21.65 1.32
CA PHE A 22 14.95 21.49 2.68
C PHE A 22 16.13 21.58 3.63
N ASN A 23 15.98 22.34 4.71
CA ASN A 23 16.95 22.32 5.81
C ASN A 23 16.46 21.29 6.83
N TYR A 24 17.29 20.30 7.14
CA TYR A 24 16.99 19.36 8.21
C TYR A 24 17.08 20.11 9.56
N GLN A 25 15.94 20.30 10.21
CA GLN A 25 15.89 20.78 11.59
C GLN A 25 15.59 19.57 12.48
N PRO A 26 16.53 19.18 13.37
CA PRO A 26 16.38 17.99 14.23
C PRO A 26 15.20 18.08 15.21
N ASP A 27 14.61 19.27 15.39
CA ASP A 27 13.65 19.55 16.46
C ASP A 27 12.28 20.02 15.95
N ALA A 28 12.08 20.10 14.64
CA ALA A 28 10.81 20.52 14.05
C ALA A 28 9.83 19.34 13.97
N VAL A 29 9.34 18.90 15.14
CA VAL A 29 8.11 18.12 15.20
C VAL A 29 6.97 19.09 14.86
N SER A 30 6.69 19.26 13.56
CA SER A 30 5.49 19.96 13.15
C SER A 30 4.29 19.14 13.61
N ASP A 31 3.30 19.78 14.21
CA ASP A 31 2.02 19.19 14.65
C ASP A 31 1.40 18.34 13.51
N ASP A 32 1.55 18.81 12.27
CA ASP A 32 1.13 18.10 11.05
C ASP A 32 1.82 16.74 10.81
N VAL A 33 3.07 16.57 11.25
CA VAL A 33 3.80 15.29 11.13
C VAL A 33 3.30 14.29 12.17
N GLN A 34 2.90 14.78 13.35
CA GLN A 34 2.24 13.97 14.35
C GLN A 34 0.86 13.53 13.86
N ASP A 35 0.15 14.36 13.10
CA ASP A 35 -1.10 13.99 12.42
C ASP A 35 -0.91 12.95 11.30
N ILE A 36 0.22 12.99 10.58
CA ILE A 36 0.58 11.91 9.62
C ILE A 36 0.93 10.62 10.38
N ALA A 37 1.63 10.71 11.50
CA ALA A 37 1.90 9.58 12.38
C ALA A 37 0.64 9.09 13.10
N ALA A 38 -0.37 9.93 13.34
CA ALA A 38 -1.65 9.55 13.93
C ALA A 38 -2.62 8.94 12.92
N ARG A 39 -2.45 9.24 11.62
CA ARG A 39 -3.00 8.41 10.52
C ARG A 39 -2.31 7.05 10.43
N GLY A 40 -1.11 6.93 11.00
CA GLY A 40 -0.43 5.68 11.31
C GLY A 40 -0.99 5.08 12.59
N VAL A 41 -1.95 4.18 12.42
CA VAL A 41 -2.04 2.91 13.17
C VAL A 41 -0.86 2.74 14.15
N SER A 42 -1.12 2.78 15.46
CA SER A 42 -0.05 2.55 16.45
C SER A 42 0.72 1.26 16.13
N ASP A 43 2.01 1.15 16.48
CA ASP A 43 2.84 -0.03 16.18
C ASP A 43 2.16 -1.36 16.56
N PHE A 44 1.40 -1.35 17.67
CA PHE A 44 0.60 -2.49 18.11
C PHE A 44 -0.57 -2.81 17.15
N HIS A 45 -1.31 -1.80 16.71
CA HIS A 45 -2.42 -1.94 15.77
C HIS A 45 -1.90 -2.39 14.38
N GLU A 46 -0.70 -1.97 13.97
CA GLU A 46 -0.08 -2.41 12.71
C GLU A 46 0.24 -3.90 12.75
N THR A 47 0.78 -4.34 13.89
CA THR A 47 1.10 -5.75 14.14
C THR A 47 -0.16 -6.61 14.10
N GLU A 48 -1.28 -6.12 14.65
CA GLU A 48 -2.56 -6.82 14.61
C GLU A 48 -3.11 -6.92 13.17
N CYS A 49 -3.11 -5.80 12.43
CA CYS A 49 -3.53 -5.78 11.02
C CYS A 49 -2.68 -6.75 10.19
N PHE A 50 -1.37 -6.76 10.39
CA PHE A 50 -0.46 -7.65 9.67
C PHE A 50 -0.67 -9.12 10.03
N ALA A 51 -0.85 -9.44 11.32
CA ALA A 51 -1.13 -10.81 11.75
C ALA A 51 -2.46 -11.34 11.19
N GLN A 52 -3.48 -10.48 11.03
CA GLN A 52 -4.72 -10.87 10.35
C GLN A 52 -4.49 -11.13 8.85
N TYR A 53 -3.72 -10.27 8.19
CA TYR A 53 -3.37 -10.45 6.78
C TYR A 53 -2.65 -11.79 6.53
N GLU A 54 -1.71 -12.18 7.39
CA GLU A 54 -1.03 -13.49 7.27
C GLU A 54 -2.01 -14.66 7.40
N ARG A 55 -2.92 -14.60 8.38
CA ARG A 55 -3.98 -15.62 8.53
C ARG A 55 -4.88 -15.70 7.31
N ASP A 56 -5.24 -14.57 6.70
CA ASP A 56 -6.05 -14.53 5.49
C ASP A 56 -5.30 -15.17 4.30
N LEU A 57 -4.00 -14.92 4.16
CA LEU A 57 -3.18 -15.56 3.14
C LEU A 57 -3.11 -17.08 3.31
N ASP A 58 -2.93 -17.54 4.55
CA ASP A 58 -2.93 -18.98 4.87
C ASP A 58 -4.27 -19.62 4.52
N LEU A 59 -5.38 -18.95 4.86
CA LEU A 59 -6.73 -19.40 4.49
C LEU A 59 -6.90 -19.48 2.97
N CYS A 60 -6.47 -18.46 2.22
CA CYS A 60 -6.56 -18.44 0.76
C CYS A 60 -5.79 -19.61 0.13
N ASN A 61 -4.64 -19.99 0.70
CA ASN A 61 -3.86 -21.12 0.21
C ASN A 61 -4.50 -22.46 0.62
N ALA A 62 -5.02 -22.57 1.85
CA ALA A 62 -5.67 -23.78 2.37
C ALA A 62 -6.98 -24.12 1.62
N LEU A 63 -7.71 -23.11 1.16
CA LEU A 63 -9.00 -23.26 0.47
C LEU A 63 -8.89 -23.18 -1.07
N ALA A 64 -7.69 -23.37 -1.63
CA ALA A 64 -7.43 -23.32 -3.06
C ALA A 64 -8.42 -24.12 -3.94
N GLY A 65 -8.75 -25.34 -3.51
CA GLY A 65 -9.73 -26.20 -4.20
C GLY A 65 -11.14 -25.60 -4.22
N PRO A 66 -11.80 -25.43 -3.06
CA PRO A 66 -13.16 -24.90 -3.00
C PRO A 66 -13.29 -23.43 -3.46
N MET A 67 -12.22 -22.64 -3.46
CA MET A 67 -12.24 -21.25 -3.96
C MET A 67 -12.29 -21.13 -5.49
N GLY A 68 -12.22 -22.23 -6.25
CA GLY A 68 -12.22 -22.18 -7.71
C GLY A 68 -10.81 -22.10 -8.33
N GLY A 69 -9.83 -22.72 -7.67
CA GLY A 69 -8.46 -22.84 -8.15
C GLY A 69 -7.74 -21.50 -8.20
N THR A 70 -6.84 -21.33 -9.17
CA THR A 70 -5.93 -20.17 -9.25
C THR A 70 -6.66 -18.84 -9.23
N ARG A 71 -7.78 -18.72 -9.96
CA ARG A 71 -8.57 -17.47 -9.99
C ARG A 71 -9.15 -17.15 -8.61
N GLY A 72 -9.67 -18.16 -7.92
CA GLY A 72 -10.17 -18.04 -6.55
C GLY A 72 -9.12 -17.54 -5.57
N ILE A 73 -7.95 -18.17 -5.60
CA ILE A 73 -6.82 -17.82 -4.73
C ILE A 73 -6.39 -16.37 -4.99
N VAL A 74 -6.29 -15.94 -6.26
CA VAL A 74 -5.93 -14.57 -6.61
C VAL A 74 -6.93 -13.58 -6.03
N LEU A 75 -8.23 -13.81 -6.24
CA LEU A 75 -9.27 -12.94 -5.70
C LEU A 75 -9.26 -12.90 -4.17
N CYS A 76 -9.05 -14.04 -3.52
CA CYS A 76 -8.92 -14.13 -2.07
C CYS A 76 -7.75 -13.28 -1.55
N LYS A 77 -6.57 -13.41 -2.17
CA LYS A 77 -5.39 -12.62 -1.77
C LYS A 77 -5.56 -11.13 -2.06
N THR A 78 -6.23 -10.77 -3.16
CA THR A 78 -6.60 -9.37 -3.44
C THR A 78 -7.50 -8.80 -2.35
N GLN A 79 -8.50 -9.56 -1.92
CA GLN A 79 -9.39 -9.14 -0.82
C GLN A 79 -8.63 -9.04 0.51
N ALA A 80 -7.77 -10.00 0.84
CA ALA A 80 -6.94 -9.98 2.04
C ALA A 80 -6.07 -8.70 2.09
N PHE A 81 -5.48 -8.33 0.96
CA PHE A 81 -4.71 -7.08 0.87
C PHE A 81 -5.59 -5.83 1.04
N GLN A 82 -6.80 -5.81 0.47
CA GLN A 82 -7.73 -4.70 0.69
C GLN A 82 -8.14 -4.57 2.16
N ASN A 83 -8.40 -5.69 2.84
CA ASN A 83 -8.70 -5.70 4.28
C ASN A 83 -7.53 -5.16 5.09
N TYR A 84 -6.31 -5.53 4.72
CA TYR A 84 -5.09 -5.01 5.35
C TYR A 84 -4.93 -3.50 5.16
N GLN A 85 -5.19 -2.98 3.96
CA GLN A 85 -5.18 -1.55 3.70
C GLN A 85 -6.23 -0.81 4.54
N GLN A 86 -7.46 -1.33 4.59
CA GLN A 86 -8.54 -0.73 5.38
C GLN A 86 -8.25 -0.74 6.88
N CYS A 87 -7.72 -1.86 7.41
CA CYS A 87 -7.31 -1.98 8.81
C CYS A 87 -6.31 -0.88 9.19
N ARG A 88 -5.47 -0.50 8.22
CA ARG A 88 -4.45 0.51 8.37
C ARG A 88 -4.87 1.95 8.01
N GLY A 89 -6.15 2.15 7.70
CA GLY A 89 -6.70 3.47 7.37
C GLY A 89 -6.45 3.95 5.94
N TYR A 90 -6.21 3.03 4.99
CA TYR A 90 -6.07 3.32 3.55
C TYR A 90 -7.30 2.95 2.72
#